data_AF-A0A7J9QR02-F1
#
_entry.id   AF-A0A7J9QR02-F1
#
_cell.length_a   1.000
_cell.length_b   1.000
_cell.length_c   1.000
_cell.angle_alpha   90.00
_cell.angle_beta   90.00
_cell.angle_gamma   90.00
#
_symmetry.space_group_name_H-M   'P 1'
#
loop_
_entity.id
_entity.type
_entity.pdbx_description
1 polymer ?
#
loop_
_entity_poly.entity_id
_entity_poly.type
_entity_poly.pdbx_seq_one_letter_code
_entity_poly.pdbx_strand_id
1 'polypeptide(L)' 'MSEDDKGKRFLELIDDQNNLQWSIIEKLTFLIKDQWSSPEKQKELESLVEKHTTITKELNSLDADNSIL' A
#
# COMPACT_ATOMS: atom_id res chain seq x y z
N MET A 1 20.08 8.02 -8.05
CA MET A 1 19.95 7.80 -6.60
C MET A 1 21.13 6.94 -6.18
N SER A 2 21.80 7.23 -5.06
CA SER A 2 22.85 6.34 -4.56
C SER A 2 22.24 5.04 -4.02
N GLU A 3 23.03 3.98 -3.85
CA GLU A 3 22.53 2.72 -3.25
C GLU A 3 22.02 2.94 -1.82
N ASP A 4 22.66 3.82 -1.04
CA ASP A 4 22.20 4.18 0.31
C ASP A 4 20.84 4.90 0.27
N ASP A 5 20.66 5.82 -0.68
CA ASP A 5 19.39 6.53 -0.88
C ASP A 5 18.29 5.57 -1.35
N LYS A 6 18.61 4.60 -2.22
CA LYS A 6 17.67 3.55 -2.66
C LYS A 6 17.25 2.68 -1.48
N GLY A 7 18.20 2.23 -0.66
CA GLY A 7 17.93 1.40 0.51
C GLY A 7 17.07 2.13 1.55
N LYS A 8 17.35 3.42 1.81
CA LYS A 8 16.51 4.25 2.68
C LYS A 8 15.09 4.38 2.14
N ARG A 9 14.95 4.70 0.85
CA ARG A 9 13.64 4.84 0.19
C ARG A 9 12.86 3.53 0.23
N PHE A 10 13.52 2.40 0.03
CA PHE A 10 12.89 1.07 0.11
C PHE A 10 12.30 0.82 1.50
N LEU A 11 13.05 1.09 2.57
CA LEU A 11 12.56 0.91 3.95
C LEU A 11 11.38 1.84 4.28
N GLU A 12 11.43 3.10 3.83
CA GLU A 12 10.31 4.05 3.98
C GLU A 12 9.05 3.54 3.29
N LEU A 13 9.17 3.05 2.04
CA LEU A 13 8.05 2.50 1.29
C LEU A 13 7.47 1.23 1.91
N ILE A 14 8.30 0.37 2.52
CA ILE A 14 7.81 -0.80 3.26
C ILE A 14 6.99 -0.37 4.48
N ASP A 15 7.46 0.62 5.25
CA ASP A 15 6.73 1.13 6.40
C ASP A 15 5.39 1.77 5.99
N ASP A 16 5.41 2.61 4.95
CA ASP A 16 4.20 3.22 4.38
C ASP A 16 3.22 2.15 3.87
N GLN A 17 3.72 1.11 3.20
CA GLN A 17 2.89 0.01 2.71
C GLN A 17 2.22 -0.75 3.86
N ASN A 18 2.95 -1.04 4.94
CA ASN A 18 2.43 -1.72 6.11
C ASN A 18 1.33 -0.91 6.80
N ASN A 19 1.52 0.40 6.93
CA ASN A 19 0.51 1.30 7.50
C ASN A 19 -0.76 1.35 6.64
N LEU A 20 -0.62 1.37 5.31
CA LEU A 20 -1.75 1.28 4.40
C LEU A 20 -2.48 -0.06 4.49
N GLN A 21 -1.78 -1.18 4.62
CA GLN A 21 -2.40 -2.50 4.79
C GLN A 21 -3.28 -2.55 6.04
N TRP A 22 -2.82 -2.03 7.17
CA TRP A 22 -3.64 -1.94 8.38
C TRP A 22 -4.86 -1.05 8.18
N SER A 23 -4.70 0.09 7.51
CA SER A 23 -5.82 0.99 7.17
C SER A 23 -6.86 0.30 6.26
N ILE A 24 -6.41 -0.50 5.30
CA ILE A 24 -7.26 -1.31 4.42
C ILE A 24 -8.04 -2.35 5.24
N ILE A 25 -7.36 -3.08 6.13
CA ILE A 25 -7.98 -4.10 7.00
C ILE A 25 -9.05 -3.46 7.91
N GLU A 26 -8.75 -2.31 8.50
CA GLU A 26 -9.71 -1.56 9.32
C GLU A 26 -10.93 -1.15 8.50
N LYS A 27 -10.73 -0.59 7.30
CA LYS A 27 -11.82 -0.15 6.43
C LYS A 27 -12.69 -1.31 5.95
N LEU A 28 -12.09 -2.44 5.58
CA LEU A 28 -12.80 -3.68 5.24
C LEU A 28 -13.62 -4.18 6.43
N THR A 29 -13.03 -4.18 7.63
CA THR A 29 -13.74 -4.57 8.86
C THR A 29 -14.96 -3.68 9.10
N PHE A 30 -14.81 -2.36 8.89
CA PHE A 30 -15.94 -1.43 8.97
C PHE A 30 -17.00 -1.76 7.92
N LEU A 31 -16.62 -1.91 6.65
CA LEU A 31 -17.55 -2.18 5.55
C LEU A 31 -18.32 -3.48 5.76
N ILE A 32 -17.66 -4.54 6.25
CA ILE A 32 -18.32 -5.80 6.59
C ILE A 32 -19.37 -5.59 7.70
N LYS A 33 -19.03 -4.86 8.77
CA LYS A 33 -19.96 -4.55 9.87
C LYS A 33 -21.16 -3.72 9.40
N ASP A 34 -20.91 -2.79 8.49
CA ASP A 34 -21.91 -1.93 7.87
C ASP A 34 -22.65 -2.61 6.71
N GLN A 35 -22.43 -3.91 6.47
CA GLN A 35 -23.01 -4.67 5.37
C GLN A 35 -22.84 -4.00 4.00
N TRP A 36 -21.70 -3.35 3.80
CA TRP A 36 -21.36 -2.63 2.58
C TRP A 36 -22.33 -1.51 2.22
N SER A 37 -23.04 -0.95 3.21
CA SER A 37 -24.09 0.04 2.95
C SER A 37 -23.60 1.44 2.58
N SER A 38 -22.31 1.74 2.81
CA SER A 38 -21.71 3.07 2.65
C SER A 38 -20.81 3.19 1.39
N PRO A 39 -21.28 3.79 0.28
CA PRO A 39 -20.49 3.98 -0.94
C PRO A 39 -19.27 4.90 -0.74
N GLU A 40 -19.36 5.87 0.17
CA GLU A 40 -18.25 6.76 0.50
C GLU A 40 -17.06 5.96 1.05
N LYS A 41 -17.32 5.03 1.97
CA LYS A 41 -16.27 4.18 2.55
C LYS A 41 -15.73 3.14 1.58
N GLN A 42 -16.54 2.72 0.60
CA GLN A 42 -16.06 1.90 -0.51
C GLN A 42 -15.07 2.68 -1.38
N LYS A 43 -15.37 3.94 -1.72
CA LYS A 43 -14.43 4.82 -2.45
C LYS A 43 -13.14 5.10 -1.67
N GLU A 44 -13.24 5.29 -0.35
CA GLU A 44 -12.06 5.40 0.50
C GLU A 44 -11.19 4.13 0.45
N LEU A 45 -11.82 2.96 0.50
CA LEU A 45 -11.11 1.68 0.36
C LEU A 45 -10.42 1.56 -1.01
N GLU A 46 -11.11 1.92 -2.11
CA GLU A 46 -10.52 1.95 -3.45
C GLU A 46 -9.27 2.82 -3.49
N SER A 47 -9.33 4.04 -2.94
CA SER A 47 -8.18 4.94 -2.88
C SER A 47 -7.02 4.36 -2.06
N LEU A 48 -7.30 3.68 -0.95
CA LEU A 48 -6.26 3.02 -0.13
C LEU A 48 -5.59 1.89 -0.93
N VAL A 49 -6.35 1.08 -1.66
CA VAL A 49 -5.83 0.00 -2.50
C VAL A 49 -5.01 0.54 -3.67
N GLU A 50 -5.42 1.64 -4.29
CA GLU A 50 -4.66 2.30 -5.36
C GLU A 50 -3.30 2.82 -4.84
N LYS A 51 -3.28 3.44 -3.65
CA LYS A 51 -2.04 3.88 -3.00
C LYS A 51 -1.12 2.70 -2.69
N HIS A 52 -1.66 1.63 -2.11
CA HIS A 52 -0.90 0.40 -1.82
C HIS A 52 -0.29 -0.20 -3.10
N THR A 53 -1.08 -0.25 -4.18
CA THR A 53 -0.63 -0.73 -5.49
C THR A 53 0.49 0.14 -6.06
N THR A 54 0.39 1.46 -5.90
CA THR A 54 1.41 2.40 -6.37
C THR A 54 2.74 2.19 -5.64
N ILE A 55 2.69 2.08 -4.30
CA ILE A 55 3.89 1.80 -3.49
C ILE A 55 4.51 0.45 -3.86
N THR A 56 3.69 -0.59 -4.07
CA THR A 56 4.17 -1.91 -4.51
C THR A 56 4.92 -1.84 -5.84
N LYS A 57 4.42 -1.06 -6.80
CA LYS A 57 5.11 -0.86 -8.08
C LYS A 57 6.44 -0.13 -7.91
N GLU A 58 6.51 0.85 -7.01
CA GLU A 58 7.74 1.58 -6.72
C GLU A 58 8.78 0.65 -6.05
N LEU A 59 8.36 -0.13 -5.05
CA LEU A 59 9.22 -1.13 -4.39
C LEU A 59 9.80 -2.13 -5.41
N ASN A 60 8.96 -2.69 -6.28
CA ASN A 60 9.42 -3.62 -7.32
C ASN A 60 10.39 -2.96 -8.31
N SER A 61 10.24 -1.66 -8.56
CA SER A 61 11.14 -0.90 -9.44
C SER A 61 12.48 -0.61 -8.77
N LEU A 62 12.50 -0.45 -7.44
CA LEU A 62 13.73 -0.29 -6.66
C LEU A 62 14.48 -1.62 -6.49
N ASP A 63 13.76 -2.74 -6.50
CA ASP A 63 14.30 -4.10 -6.40
C ASP A 63 14.60 -4.74 -7.77
N ALA A 64 14.41 -4.03 -8.88
CA ALA A 64 14.54 -4.58 -10.24
C ALA A 64 15.95 -5.04 -10.62
N ASP A 65 16.99 -4.71 -9.83
CA ASP A 65 18.34 -5.29 -9.96
C ASP A 65 18.47 -6.69 -9.30
N ASN A 66 17.46 -7.13 -8.54
CA ASN A 66 17.38 -8.40 -7.83
C ASN A 66 16.05 -9.14 -8.09
N SER A 67 15.56 -9.11 -9.35
CA SER A 67 14.28 -9.73 -9.76
C SER A 67 14.05 -11.10 -9.10
N ILE A 68 13.13 -11.13 -8.13
CA ILE A 68 12.59 -12.37 -7.53
C ILE A 68 11.35 -12.84 -8.34
N LEU A 69 11.11 -12.26 -9.51
CA LEU A 69 10.14 -12.74 -10.51
C LEU A 69 10.86 -13.14 -11.79
#